data_AF-B9Z7K4-F1
#
_entry.id   AF-B9Z7K4-F1
#
_cell.length_a   1.000
_cell.length_b   1.000
_cell.length_c   1.000
_cell.angle_alpha   90.00
_cell.angle_beta   90.00
_cell.angle_gamma   90.00
#
_symmetry.space_group_name_H-M   'P 1'
#
loop_
_entity.id
_entity.type
_entity.pdbx_description
1 polymer ?
#
loop_
_entity_poly.entity_id
_entity_poly.type
_entity_poly.pdbx_seq_one_letter_code
_entity_poly.pdbx_strand_id
1 'polypeptide(L)' 'MQGSILRGPRLVALFLAGCLLFNYPVLALFDRPAELFGLPLLFVYLFAAWFGLIALMAWIIERRRD' A
#
# COMPACT_ATOMS: atom_id res chain seq x y z
N MET A 1 26.47 -19.21 1.53
CA MET A 1 25.10 -19.64 1.17
C MET A 1 24.32 -18.39 0.75
N GLN A 2 24.38 -18.03 -0.53
CA GLN A 2 23.68 -16.85 -1.08
C GLN A 2 22.15 -17.10 -1.08
N GLY A 3 21.41 -16.24 -0.39
CA GLY A 3 19.96 -16.32 -0.27
C GLY A 3 19.25 -16.02 -1.59
N SER A 4 18.94 -17.07 -2.36
CA SER A 4 18.14 -17.04 -3.58
C SER A 4 16.63 -16.81 -3.35
N ILE A 5 16.23 -16.16 -2.25
CA ILE A 5 14.82 -16.06 -1.79
C ILE A 5 14.23 -14.66 -1.96
N LEU A 6 14.76 -13.74 -2.78
CA LEU A 6 14.29 -12.33 -2.75
C LEU A 6 13.07 -11.99 -3.63
N ARG A 7 12.48 -12.95 -4.36
CA ARG A 7 11.35 -12.68 -5.28
C ARG A 7 9.98 -12.83 -4.64
N GLY A 8 9.76 -13.86 -3.83
CA GLY A 8 8.52 -14.08 -3.08
C GLY A 8 8.29 -13.06 -1.95
N PRO A 9 9.29 -12.78 -1.09
CA PRO A 9 9.10 -11.93 0.10
C PRO A 9 8.72 -10.49 -0.21
N ARG A 10 9.16 -9.91 -1.33
CA ARG A 10 8.80 -8.53 -1.70
C ARG A 10 7.33 -8.39 -2.09
N LEU A 11 6.79 -9.36 -2.84
CA LEU A 11 5.37 -9.38 -3.17
C LEU A 11 4.52 -9.71 -1.94
N VAL A 12 4.99 -10.61 -1.08
CA VAL A 12 4.35 -10.91 0.21
C VAL A 12 4.34 -9.68 1.12
N ALA A 13 5.45 -8.92 1.19
CA ALA A 13 5.50 -7.68 1.95
C ALA A 13 4.54 -6.62 1.40
N LEU A 14 4.42 -6.51 0.07
CA LEU A 14 3.43 -5.64 -0.57
C LEU A 14 2.00 -6.05 -0.24
N PHE A 15 1.72 -7.35 -0.29
CA PHE A 15 0.42 -7.92 0.06
C PHE A 15 0.08 -7.66 1.53
N LEU A 16 1.00 -7.94 2.45
CA LEU A 16 0.83 -7.67 3.88
C LEU A 16 0.66 -6.17 4.16
N ALA A 17 1.40 -5.31 3.45
CA ALA A 17 1.22 -3.86 3.54
C ALA A 17 -0.18 -3.45 3.07
N GLY A 18 -0.66 -3.98 1.95
CA GLY A 18 -2.03 -3.76 1.48
C GLY A 18 -3.07 -4.26 2.47
N CYS A 19 -2.92 -5.47 3.01
CA CYS A 19 -3.80 -6.00 4.04
C CYS A 19 -3.82 -5.12 5.30
N LEU A 20 -2.68 -4.55 5.70
CA LEU A 20 -2.59 -3.68 6.86
C LEU A 20 -3.21 -2.30 6.61
N LEU A 21 -2.95 -1.69 5.44
CA LEU A 21 -3.52 -0.39 5.07
C LEU A 21 -5.04 -0.46 4.89
N PHE A 22 -5.55 -1.54 4.29
CA PHE A 22 -6.99 -1.73 4.08
C PHE A 22 -7.67 -2.47 5.25
N ASN A 23 -6.99 -2.65 6.38
CA ASN A 23 -7.59 -3.29 7.54
C ASN A 23 -8.60 -2.35 8.21
N TYR A 24 -9.74 -2.88 8.67
CA TYR A 24 -10.80 -2.10 9.32
C TYR A 24 -10.32 -1.22 10.49
N PRO A 25 -9.43 -1.67 11.40
CA PRO A 25 -8.93 -0.83 12.49
C PRO A 25 -8.15 0.39 11.99
N VAL A 26 -7.40 0.26 10.89
CA VAL A 26 -6.65 1.37 10.30
C VAL A 26 -7.63 2.31 9.60
N LEU A 27 -8.59 1.77 8.84
CA LEU A 27 -9.63 2.56 8.19
C LEU A 27 -10.46 3.35 9.21
N ALA A 28 -10.81 2.74 10.34
CA ALA A 28 -11.57 3.38 11.43
C ALA A 28 -10.83 4.58 12.06
N LEU A 29 -9.49 4.63 11.99
CA LEU A 29 -8.73 5.81 12.45
C LEU A 29 -8.95 7.02 11.53
N PHE A 30 -9.17 6.78 10.23
CA PHE A 30 -9.37 7.79 9.20
C PHE A 30 -10.85 8.03 8.86
N ASP A 31 -11.75 7.14 9.29
CA ASP A 31 -13.21 7.25 9.22
C ASP A 31 -13.75 8.24 10.27
N ARG A 32 -13.15 9.44 10.30
CA ARG A 32 -13.63 10.56 11.08
C ARG A 32 -14.32 11.55 10.14
N PRO A 33 -15.24 12.39 10.64
CA PRO A 33 -15.81 13.51 9.89
C PRO A 33 -14.78 14.63 9.71
N ALA A 34 -13.60 14.26 9.18
CA ALA A 34 -12.54 15.16 8.79
C ALA A 34 -12.54 15.24 7.28
N GLU A 35 -12.49 16.45 6.76
CA GLU A 35 -12.46 16.72 5.34
C GLU A 35 -11.09 17.29 4.96
N LEU A 36 -10.53 16.78 3.87
CA LEU A 36 -9.33 17.31 3.24
C LEU A 36 -9.70 17.82 1.86
N PHE A 37 -9.49 19.11 1.59
CA PHE A 37 -9.92 19.77 0.34
C PHE A 37 -11.43 19.61 0.02
N GLY A 38 -12.28 19.48 1.05
CA GLY A 38 -13.72 19.25 0.90
C GLY A 38 -14.11 17.80 0.57
N LEU A 39 -13.15 16.87 0.60
CA LEU A 39 -13.39 15.43 0.43
C LEU A 39 -13.22 14.72 1.78
N PRO A 40 -14.05 13.70 2.10
CA PRO A 40 -13.86 12.93 3.32
C PRO A 40 -12.46 12.28 3.35
N LEU A 41 -11.78 12.40 4.49
CA LEU A 41 -10.40 11.96 4.67
C LEU A 41 -10.20 10.47 4.32
N LEU A 42 -11.22 9.65 4.58
CA LEU A 42 -11.25 8.23 4.24
C LEU A 42 -11.03 7.99 2.75
N PHE A 43 -11.67 8.76 1.86
CA PHE A 43 -11.50 8.61 0.42
C PHE A 43 -10.08 9.00 0.00
N VAL A 44 -9.56 10.12 0.51
CA VAL A 44 -8.19 10.55 0.21
C VAL A 44 -7.19 9.49 0.64
N TYR A 45 -7.36 8.92 1.84
CA TYR A 45 -6.54 7.83 2.33
C TYR A 45 -6.61 6.61 1.41
N LEU A 46 -7.81 6.19 1.01
CA LEU A 46 -8.01 5.01 0.16
C LEU A 46 -7.30 5.17 -1.20
N PHE A 47 -7.46 6.33 -1.85
CA PHE A 47 -6.79 6.62 -3.12
C PHE A 47 -5.27 6.71 -2.97
N ALA A 48 -4.77 7.36 -1.91
CA ALA A 48 -3.34 7.47 -1.65
C ALA A 48 -2.69 6.11 -1.35
N ALA A 49 -3.32 5.29 -0.51
CA ALA A 49 -2.90 3.93 -0.18
C ALA A 49 -2.83 3.07 -1.44
N TRP A 50 -3.88 3.13 -2.28
CA TRP A 50 -3.93 2.39 -3.52
C TRP A 50 -2.86 2.83 -4.52
N PHE A 51 -2.68 4.14 -4.70
CA PHE A 51 -1.61 4.67 -5.56
C PHE A 51 -0.23 4.24 -5.06
N GLY A 52 0.01 4.29 -3.75
CA GLY A 52 1.24 3.81 -3.13
C GLY A 52 1.53 2.32 -3.43
N LEU A 53 0.51 1.46 -3.36
CA LEU A 53 0.64 0.05 -3.71
C LEU A 53 0.97 -0.16 -5.19
N ILE A 54 0.30 0.57 -6.10
CA ILE A 54 0.60 0.50 -7.53
C ILE A 54 2.04 0.96 -7.81
N ALA A 55 2.46 2.08 -7.21
CA ALA A 55 3.81 2.62 -7.39
C ALA A 55 4.89 1.65 -6.86
N LEU A 56 4.66 1.06 -5.68
CA LEU A 56 5.53 0.03 -5.13
C LEU A 56 5.58 -1.22 -6.03
N MET A 57 4.43 -1.66 -6.56
CA MET A 57 4.36 -2.79 -7.47
C MET A 57 5.14 -2.50 -8.75
N ALA A 58 4.91 -1.34 -9.37
CA ALA A 58 5.63 -0.88 -10.56
C ALA A 58 7.14 -0.85 -10.28
N TRP A 59 7.58 -0.24 -9.17
CA TRP A 59 8.98 -0.17 -8.80
C TRP A 59 9.62 -1.55 -8.60
N ILE A 60 8.92 -2.49 -7.95
CA ILE A 60 9.40 -3.87 -7.77
C ILE A 60 9.55 -4.60 -9.11
N ILE A 61 8.68 -4.32 -10.09
CA ILE A 61 8.71 -4.92 -11.42
C ILE A 61 9.80 -4.28 -12.29
N GLU A 62 9.85 -2.94 -12.34
CA GLU A 62 10.80 -2.16 -13.14
C GLU A 62 12.24 -2.49 -12.74
N ARG A 63 12.50 -2.61 -11.44
CA ARG A 63 13.81 -2.96 -10.88
C ARG A 63 14.27 -4.39 -11.20
N ARG A 64 13.49 -5.16 -11.97
CA ARG A 64 13.90 -6.45 -12.53
C ARG A 64 14.37 -6.36 -13.98
N ARG A 65 14.11 -5.24 -14.66
CA ARG A 65 14.43 -5.06 -16.08
C ARG A 65 15.83 -4.48 -16.28
N ASP A 66 16.39 -3.86 -15.24
CA ASP A 66 17.82 -3.53 -15.09
C ASP A 66 18.57 -4.68 -14.39
#